data_AF-A0A8S3JYU4-F1
#
_entry.id   AF-A0A8S3JYU4-F1
#
_cell.length_a   1.000
_cell.length_b   1.000
_cell.length_c   1.000
_cell.angle_alpha   90.00
_cell.angle_beta   90.00
_cell.angle_gamma   90.00
#
_symmetry.space_group_name_H-M   'P 1'
#
loop_
_entity.id
_entity.type
_entity.pdbx_description
1 polymer ?
#
loop_
_entity_poly.entity_id
_entity_poly.type
_entity_poly.pdbx_seq_one_letter_code
_entity_poly.pdbx_strand_id
1 'polypeptide(L)'
;VINLENVATAQPVTILFPTSADYTPGYNGILRVGIAFSMWLACAVFQYLIYIIFYQRFIEDKIINFIDLCSVSNISIFILSDKHYGYYIHGRSPNGISDVNLKDMLINLERESSATIGKRGLEVGSDDQFFI
;
A
#
# COMPACT_ATOMS: atom_id res chain seq x y z
N VAL A 1 7.52 22.69 32.64
CA VAL A 1 7.12 21.28 32.42
C VAL A 1 5.69 21.31 31.91
N ILE A 2 5.41 20.73 30.74
CA ILE A 2 4.04 20.68 30.21
C ILE A 2 3.27 19.70 31.09
N ASN A 3 2.25 20.18 31.80
CA ASN A 3 1.50 19.35 32.72
C ASN A 3 0.32 18.68 31.99
N LEU A 4 0.55 17.46 31.48
CA LEU A 4 -0.46 16.66 30.76
C LEU A 4 -1.34 15.79 31.68
N GLU A 5 -1.20 15.91 33.01
CA GLU A 5 -1.85 15.01 33.96
C GLU A 5 -3.40 15.04 33.89
N ASN A 6 -3.97 16.16 33.45
CA ASN A 6 -5.42 16.38 33.36
C ASN A 6 -6.02 16.13 31.97
N VAL A 7 -5.22 15.76 30.96
CA VAL A 7 -5.67 15.68 29.56
C VAL A 7 -6.77 14.63 29.34
N ALA A 8 -6.81 13.59 30.18
CA ALA A 8 -7.81 12.52 30.12
C ALA A 8 -8.88 12.60 31.23
N THR A 9 -9.07 13.78 31.84
CA THR A 9 -10.06 13.99 32.90
C THR A 9 -11.32 14.65 32.35
N ALA A 10 -12.46 14.49 33.04
CA ALA A 10 -13.77 14.93 32.54
C ALA A 10 -13.92 16.47 32.39
N GLN A 11 -12.88 17.25 32.66
CA GLN A 11 -12.90 18.70 32.59
C GLN A 11 -12.25 19.19 31.28
N PRO A 12 -12.92 20.08 30.51
CA PRO A 12 -12.39 20.60 29.25
C PRO A 12 -11.34 21.72 29.43
N VAL A 13 -10.92 22.00 30.65
CA VAL A 13 -10.08 23.16 30.99
C VAL A 13 -8.60 22.77 30.98
N THR A 14 -7.85 23.29 30.01
CA THR A 14 -6.40 23.11 29.86
C THR A 14 -5.63 24.23 30.56
N ILE A 15 -5.75 24.33 31.89
CA ILE A 15 -4.91 25.26 32.66
C ILE A 15 -3.48 24.70 32.73
N LEU A 16 -2.52 25.46 32.17
CA LEU A 16 -1.10 25.08 32.11
C LEU A 16 -0.37 25.24 33.47
N PHE A 17 -0.92 26.04 34.38
CA PHE A 17 -0.39 26.31 35.71
C PHE A 17 -1.50 26.20 36.77
N PRO A 18 -1.82 24.99 37.24
CA PRO A 18 -2.85 24.81 38.25
C PRO A 18 -2.40 25.41 39.58
N THR A 19 -3.26 26.19 40.21
CA THR A 19 -3.08 26.69 41.57
C THR A 19 -3.71 25.68 42.54
N SER A 20 -3.23 25.59 43.79
CA SER A 20 -3.77 24.66 44.81
C SER A 20 -5.25 24.87 45.20
N ALA A 21 -5.89 25.92 44.66
CA ALA A 21 -7.31 26.19 44.79
C ALA A 21 -8.15 25.56 43.66
N ASP A 22 -7.50 25.00 42.63
CA ASP A 22 -8.18 24.46 41.47
C ASP A 22 -8.71 23.04 41.75
N TYR A 23 -9.96 22.80 41.36
CA TYR A 23 -10.61 21.51 41.49
C TYR A 23 -9.86 20.42 40.71
N THR A 24 -9.59 19.29 41.36
CA THR A 24 -9.01 18.10 40.72
C THR A 24 -10.13 17.19 40.20
N PRO A 25 -10.29 17.03 38.88
CA PRO A 25 -11.36 16.20 38.32
C PRO A 25 -11.15 14.71 38.59
N GLY A 26 -12.27 13.99 38.76
CA GLY A 26 -12.30 12.55 38.99
C GLY A 26 -11.90 11.72 37.76
N TYR A 27 -11.54 10.46 38.02
CA TYR A 27 -11.16 9.48 37.00
C TYR A 27 -12.30 9.20 36.00
N ASN A 28 -12.01 9.27 34.69
CA ASN A 28 -12.95 8.89 33.64
C ASN A 28 -12.30 7.89 32.66
N GLY A 29 -12.80 6.65 32.65
CA GLY A 29 -12.27 5.57 31.81
C GLY A 29 -12.54 5.75 30.31
N ILE A 30 -13.70 6.32 29.94
CA ILE A 30 -14.10 6.50 28.54
C ILE A 30 -13.15 7.47 27.84
N LEU A 31 -12.84 8.60 28.50
CA LEU A 31 -11.96 9.61 27.94
C LEU A 31 -10.52 9.12 27.77
N ARG A 32 -10.03 8.30 28.73
CA ARG A 32 -8.71 7.63 28.60
C ARG A 32 -8.65 6.69 27.41
N VAL A 33 -9.69 5.89 27.19
CA VAL A 33 -9.78 5.01 26.02
C VAL A 33 -9.85 5.84 24.73
N GLY A 34 -10.59 6.95 24.72
CA GLY A 34 -10.66 7.86 23.58
C GLY A 34 -9.30 8.46 23.20
N ILE A 35 -8.51 8.89 24.19
CA ILE A 35 -7.16 9.43 23.96
C ILE A 35 -6.19 8.35 23.52
N ALA A 36 -6.25 7.16 24.12
CA ALA A 36 -5.43 6.04 23.67
C ALA A 36 -5.74 5.67 22.22
N PHE A 37 -7.02 5.60 21.86
CA PHE A 37 -7.46 5.32 20.50
C PHE A 37 -7.02 6.41 19.52
N SER A 38 -7.18 7.69 19.87
CA SER A 38 -6.76 8.79 18.99
C SER A 38 -5.24 8.82 18.79
N MET A 39 -4.47 8.49 19.82
CA MET A 39 -3.01 8.36 19.72
C MET A 39 -2.62 7.19 18.81
N TRP A 40 -3.24 6.03 18.96
CA TRP A 40 -3.01 4.88 18.06
C TRP A 40 -3.41 5.18 16.62
N LEU A 41 -4.54 5.87 16.41
CA LEU A 41 -4.98 6.31 15.09
C LEU A 41 -3.96 7.28 14.47
N ALA A 42 -3.45 8.24 15.24
CA ALA A 42 -2.42 9.17 14.76
C ALA A 42 -1.14 8.43 14.35
N CYS A 43 -0.69 7.44 15.13
CA CYS A 43 0.44 6.59 14.77
C CYS A 43 0.18 5.80 13.47
N ALA A 44 -1.02 5.22 13.30
CA ALA A 44 -1.39 4.48 12.09
C ALA A 44 -1.41 5.39 10.86
N VAL A 45 -2.00 6.58 10.97
CA VAL A 45 -2.01 7.58 9.88
C VAL A 45 -0.57 8.00 9.54
N PHE A 46 0.26 8.27 10.55
CA PHE A 46 1.66 8.61 10.33
C PHE A 46 2.45 7.50 9.63
N GLN A 47 2.28 6.25 10.06
CA GLN A 47 2.88 5.08 9.41
C GLN A 47 2.42 4.95 7.96
N TYR A 48 1.12 5.12 7.70
CA TYR A 48 0.55 5.04 6.36
C TYR A 48 1.07 6.15 5.44
N LEU A 49 1.20 7.38 5.95
CA LEU A 49 1.78 8.49 5.20
C LEU A 49 3.25 8.22 4.84
N ILE A 50 4.03 7.67 5.76
CA ILE A 50 5.42 7.27 5.46
C ILE A 50 5.44 6.19 4.37
N TYR A 51 4.54 5.21 4.46
CA TYR A 51 4.45 4.15 3.46
C TYR A 51 4.14 4.71 2.06
N ILE A 52 3.15 5.57 1.90
CA ILE A 52 2.82 6.16 0.59
C ILE A 52 3.93 7.09 0.08
N ILE A 53 4.40 8.01 0.93
CA ILE A 53 5.29 9.08 0.49
C ILE A 53 6.69 8.53 0.21
N PHE A 54 7.18 7.62 1.05
CA PHE A 54 8.53 7.12 0.95
C PHE A 54 8.58 5.71 0.37
N TYR A 55 7.89 4.75 0.99
CA TYR A 55 8.04 3.36 0.60
C TYR A 55 7.57 3.13 -0.85
N GLN A 56 6.33 3.51 -1.17
CA GLN A 56 5.77 3.27 -2.50
C GLN A 56 6.49 4.04 -3.62
N ARG A 57 7.09 5.20 -3.32
CA ARG A 57 7.76 6.05 -4.32
C ARG A 57 9.23 5.69 -4.56
N PHE A 58 9.93 5.21 -3.53
CA PHE A 58 11.36 4.94 -3.62
C PHE A 58 11.72 3.45 -3.64
N ILE A 59 10.81 2.58 -3.23
CA ILE A 59 11.03 1.13 -3.22
C ILE A 59 10.20 0.52 -4.34
N GLU A 60 10.90 0.08 -5.38
CA GLU A 60 10.30 -0.64 -6.49
C GLU A 60 9.76 -2.00 -6.05
N ASP A 61 8.58 -2.35 -6.54
CA ASP A 61 8.05 -3.71 -6.39
C ASP A 61 8.74 -4.64 -7.39
N LYS A 62 9.69 -5.43 -6.86
CA LYS A 62 10.48 -6.38 -7.65
C LYS A 62 9.62 -7.45 -8.31
N ILE A 63 8.48 -7.81 -7.72
CA ILE A 63 7.61 -8.85 -8.28
C ILE A 63 6.86 -8.29 -9.48
N ILE A 64 6.31 -7.08 -9.39
CA ILE A 64 5.65 -6.41 -10.52
C ILE A 64 6.64 -6.23 -11.68
N ASN A 65 7.85 -5.71 -11.40
CA ASN A 65 8.88 -5.55 -12.42
C ASN A 65 9.26 -6.88 -13.10
N PHE A 66 9.28 -7.98 -12.34
CA PHE A 66 9.56 -9.30 -12.88
C PHE A 66 8.43 -9.83 -13.77
N ILE A 67 7.17 -9.62 -13.38
CA ILE A 67 6.00 -10.01 -14.18
C ILE A 67 5.93 -9.17 -15.46
N ASP A 68 6.24 -7.88 -15.37
CA ASP A 68 6.32 -6.99 -16.52
C ASP A 68 7.37 -7.46 -17.53
N LEU A 69 8.54 -7.87 -17.05
CA LEU A 69 9.57 -8.48 -17.88
C LEU A 69 9.07 -9.75 -18.56
N CYS A 70 8.42 -10.65 -17.81
CA CYS A 70 7.86 -11.89 -18.35
C CYS A 70 6.84 -11.60 -19.48
N SER A 71 5.94 -10.63 -19.25
CA SER A 71 4.93 -10.20 -20.22
C SER A 71 5.54 -9.64 -21.51
N VAL A 72 6.49 -8.71 -21.38
CA VAL A 72 7.17 -8.10 -22.55
C VAL A 72 7.98 -9.14 -23.33
N SER A 73 8.63 -10.07 -22.63
CA SER A 73 9.39 -11.18 -23.25
C SER A 73 8.51 -12.32 -23.78
N ASN A 74 7.19 -12.30 -23.51
CA ASN A 74 6.25 -13.36 -23.85
C ASN A 74 6.62 -14.74 -23.25
N ILE A 75 7.12 -14.75 -22.00
CA ILE A 75 7.58 -15.96 -21.29
C ILE A 75 6.67 -16.22 -20.08
N SER A 76 6.04 -17.40 -20.03
CA SER A 76 5.31 -17.86 -18.84
C SER A 76 6.21 -18.71 -17.94
N ILE A 77 6.05 -18.56 -16.62
CA ILE A 77 6.87 -19.25 -15.62
C ILE A 77 5.95 -20.03 -14.68
N PHE A 78 6.31 -21.28 -14.40
CA PHE A 78 5.66 -22.12 -13.41
C PHE A 78 6.66 -22.48 -12.32
N ILE A 79 6.37 -22.13 -11.07
CA ILE A 79 7.25 -22.29 -9.92
C ILE A 79 6.60 -23.29 -8.96
N LEU A 80 7.21 -24.44 -8.76
CA LEU A 80 6.75 -25.41 -7.76
C LEU A 80 7.42 -25.11 -6.41
N SER A 81 6.62 -24.71 -5.42
CA SER A 81 7.10 -24.58 -4.03
C SER A 81 7.05 -25.91 -3.30
N ASP A 82 6.11 -26.77 -3.68
CA ASP A 82 5.87 -28.09 -3.10
C ASP A 82 5.44 -29.08 -4.20
N LYS A 83 5.37 -30.38 -3.88
CA LYS A 83 5.02 -31.41 -4.87
C LYS A 83 3.68 -31.19 -5.59
N HIS A 84 2.73 -30.49 -4.94
CA HIS A 84 1.39 -30.23 -5.47
C HIS A 84 0.94 -28.78 -5.28
N TYR A 85 1.88 -27.86 -5.02
CA TYR A 85 1.58 -26.45 -4.82
C TYR A 85 2.67 -25.59 -5.45
N GLY A 86 2.24 -24.55 -6.14
CA GLY A 86 3.12 -23.68 -6.89
C GLY A 86 2.42 -22.44 -7.39
N TYR A 87 3.21 -21.57 -8.01
CA TYR A 87 2.77 -20.29 -8.55
C TYR A 87 2.90 -20.31 -10.06
N TYR A 88 1.96 -19.66 -10.74
CA TYR A 88 1.99 -19.50 -12.18
C TYR A 88 2.01 -18.02 -12.55
N ILE A 89 3.04 -17.62 -13.29
CA ILE A 89 3.17 -16.28 -13.86
C ILE A 89 2.83 -16.38 -15.34
N HIS A 90 1.73 -15.74 -15.71
CA HIS A 90 1.28 -15.66 -17.10
C HIS A 90 1.93 -14.50 -17.84
N GLY A 91 3.18 -14.67 -18.28
CA GLY A 91 3.90 -13.63 -19.03
C GLY A 91 3.58 -13.63 -20.53
N ARG A 92 2.31 -13.75 -20.93
CA ARG A 92 1.96 -13.62 -22.35
C ARG A 92 1.92 -12.14 -22.74
N SER A 93 2.65 -11.78 -23.80
CA SER A 93 2.61 -10.42 -24.35
C SER A 93 1.20 -10.10 -24.86
N PRO A 94 0.60 -8.96 -24.49
CA PRO A 94 -0.70 -8.53 -25.02
C PRO A 94 -0.74 -8.41 -26.54
N ASN A 95 0.39 -8.07 -27.14
CA ASN A 95 0.54 -7.96 -28.60
C ASN A 95 0.82 -9.32 -29.27
N GLY A 96 1.06 -10.38 -28.49
CA GLY A 96 1.35 -11.73 -28.98
C GLY A 96 2.72 -11.91 -29.64
N ILE A 97 3.51 -10.85 -29.76
CA ILE A 97 4.85 -10.83 -30.36
C ILE A 97 5.82 -10.23 -29.34
N SER A 98 6.98 -10.87 -29.18
CA SER A 98 8.15 -10.41 -28.43
C SER A 98 9.37 -10.35 -29.37
N ASP A 99 10.51 -9.84 -28.89
CA ASP A 99 11.76 -9.75 -29.65
C ASP A 99 11.69 -8.90 -30.93
N VAL A 100 11.06 -7.73 -30.81
CA VAL A 100 10.95 -6.75 -31.90
C VAL A 100 11.99 -5.64 -31.77
N ASN A 101 12.19 -4.86 -32.84
CA ASN A 101 13.06 -3.68 -32.80
C ASN A 101 12.54 -2.66 -31.78
N LEU A 102 13.43 -1.80 -31.26
CA LEU A 102 13.08 -0.80 -30.24
C LEU A 102 11.93 0.13 -30.66
N LYS A 103 11.84 0.46 -31.96
CA LYS A 103 10.72 1.26 -32.50
C LYS A 103 9.38 0.53 -32.38
N ASP A 104 9.35 -0.75 -32.71
CA ASP A 104 8.15 -1.57 -32.64
C ASP A 104 7.77 -1.84 -31.18
N MET A 105 8.77 -2.01 -30.31
CA MET A 105 8.57 -2.11 -28.86
C MET A 105 7.91 -0.84 -28.30
N LEU A 106 8.36 0.35 -28.70
CA LEU A 106 7.75 1.62 -28.29
C LEU A 106 6.28 1.70 -28.73
N ILE A 107 5.99 1.39 -30.01
CA ILE A 107 4.61 1.40 -30.54
C ILE A 107 3.71 0.43 -29.76
N ASN A 108 4.24 -0.74 -29.41
CA ASN A 108 3.52 -1.73 -28.61
C ASN A 108 3.19 -1.23 -27.21
N LEU A 109 4.12 -0.51 -26.56
CA LEU A 109 3.91 0.12 -25.25
C LEU A 109 2.91 1.29 -25.33
N GLU A 110 2.97 2.10 -26.39
CA GLU A 110 2.00 3.18 -26.62
C GLU A 110 0.57 2.63 -26.80
N ARG A 111 0.42 1.54 -27.57
CA ARG A 111 -0.86 0.83 -27.73
C ARG A 111 -1.38 0.28 -26.41
N GLU A 112 -0.49 -0.22 -25.57
CA GLU A 112 -0.82 -0.69 -24.23
C GLU A 112 -1.31 0.46 -23.34
N SER A 113 -0.59 1.59 -23.32
CA SER A 113 -0.96 2.78 -22.53
C SER A 113 -2.28 3.43 -22.97
N SER A 114 -2.61 3.32 -24.25
CA SER A 114 -3.86 3.84 -24.83
C SER A 114 -5.02 2.86 -24.71
N ALA A 115 -4.82 1.70 -24.06
CA ALA A 115 -5.80 0.62 -23.91
C ALA A 115 -6.43 0.15 -25.23
N THR A 116 -5.68 0.23 -26.33
CA THR A 116 -6.13 -0.20 -27.67
C THR A 116 -6.03 -1.72 -27.86
N ILE A 117 -5.29 -2.39 -26.97
CA ILE A 117 -5.04 -3.84 -26.97
C ILE A 117 -5.54 -4.47 -25.67
N GLY A 118 -5.53 -5.80 -25.61
CA GLY A 118 -5.89 -6.54 -24.38
C GLY A 118 -5.00 -6.16 -23.20
N LYS A 119 -5.52 -6.30 -21.99
CA LYS A 119 -4.75 -6.13 -20.75
C LYS A 119 -3.83 -7.33 -20.51
N ARG A 120 -2.75 -7.12 -19.75
CA ARG A 120 -1.91 -8.21 -19.22
C ARG A 120 -2.74 -9.04 -18.23
N GLY A 121 -2.44 -10.34 -18.12
CA GLY A 121 -3.12 -11.24 -17.20
C GLY A 121 -3.66 -12.50 -17.87
N LEU A 122 -4.11 -13.45 -17.08
CA LEU A 122 -4.65 -14.73 -17.55
C LEU A 122 -6.06 -14.59 -18.11
N GLU A 123 -6.89 -13.79 -17.42
CA GLU A 123 -8.27 -13.55 -17.78
C GLU A 123 -8.42 -12.36 -18.71
N VAL A 124 -9.24 -12.53 -19.75
CA VAL A 124 -9.48 -11.48 -20.74
C VAL A 124 -10.26 -10.33 -20.09
N GLY A 125 -9.63 -9.15 -20.06
CA GLY A 125 -10.26 -7.93 -19.56
C GLY A 125 -10.25 -7.75 -18.04
N SER A 126 -9.65 -8.69 -17.30
CA SER A 126 -9.39 -8.52 -15.87
C SER A 126 -8.25 -7.54 -15.64
N ASP A 127 -8.32 -6.82 -14.52
CA ASP A 127 -7.21 -6.01 -13.99
C ASP A 127 -6.27 -6.84 -13.10
N ASP A 128 -6.68 -8.04 -12.72
CA ASP A 128 -5.88 -8.94 -11.91
C ASP A 128 -4.81 -9.62 -12.78
N GLN A 129 -3.56 -9.29 -12.47
CA GLN A 129 -2.38 -9.90 -13.11
C GLN A 129 -1.80 -11.05 -12.27
N PHE A 130 -2.31 -11.23 -11.06
CA PHE A 130 -1.84 -12.18 -10.05
C PHE A 130 -2.95 -13.16 -9.72
N PHE A 131 -2.68 -14.45 -9.89
CA PHE A 131 -3.59 -15.53 -9.54
C PHE A 131 -2.86 -16.45 -8.55
N ILE A 132 -3.44 -16.65 -7.36
CA ILE A 132 -2.89 -17.47 -6.28
C ILE A 132 -3.63 -18.81 -6.23
#